data_AF-A0A2M9PBC5-F1
#
_entry.id   AF-A0A2M9PBC5-F1
#
_cell.length_a   1.000
_cell.length_b   1.000
_cell.length_c   1.000
_cell.angle_alpha   90.00
_cell.angle_beta   90.00
_cell.angle_gamma   90.00
#
_symmetry.space_group_name_H-M   'P 1'
#
loop_
_entity.id
_entity.type
_entity.pdbx_description
1 polymer ?
#
loop_
_entity_poly.entity_id
_entity_poly.type
_entity_poly.pdbx_seq_one_letter_code
_entity_poly.pdbx_strand_id
1 'polypeptide(L)'
;MHRQNMEQLPEAIAMAERLGARRIEVATVQFHGWAMPNRGALMPTREQAKAAGEIVKAARERLKGRLVIDYVPADYHARFPKPCMGGWGSTGINVNPEGRVLPCHAAETIPGLAFERVGERPLAEIWFRGPAFEAFRGTDWMQEPCRSCERREIDFGGCRCQA
;
A
#
# COMPACT_ATOMS: atom_id res chain seq x y z
N MET A 1 -12.11 -0.09 2.86
CA MET A 1 -13.24 -0.35 1.94
C MET A 1 -12.92 -1.56 1.07
N HIS A 2 -13.86 -2.49 0.91
CA HIS A 2 -13.78 -3.68 0.05
C HIS A 2 -15.13 -3.88 -0.65
N ARG A 3 -15.26 -4.94 -1.46
CA ARG A 3 -16.46 -5.23 -2.25
C ARG A 3 -17.78 -5.18 -1.46
N GLN A 4 -17.76 -5.63 -0.21
CA GLN A 4 -18.99 -5.83 0.59
C GLN A 4 -19.40 -4.60 1.40
N ASN A 5 -18.62 -3.51 1.38
CA ASN A 5 -18.96 -2.31 2.12
C ASN A 5 -18.67 -1.01 1.37
N MET A 6 -18.37 -1.08 0.07
CA MET A 6 -18.00 0.11 -0.71
C MET A 6 -19.14 1.14 -0.77
N GLU A 7 -20.38 0.66 -0.79
CA GLU A 7 -21.60 1.45 -0.76
C GLU A 7 -21.80 2.24 0.54
N GLN A 8 -21.17 1.83 1.65
CA GLN A 8 -21.23 2.53 2.94
C GLN A 8 -20.32 3.76 3.00
N LEU A 9 -19.55 4.05 1.95
CA LEU A 9 -18.63 5.19 1.91
C LEU A 9 -19.28 6.55 2.26
N PRO A 10 -20.48 6.90 1.76
CA PRO A 10 -21.13 8.16 2.14
C PRO A 10 -21.40 8.26 3.65
N GLU A 11 -21.80 7.16 4.28
CA GLU A 11 -22.08 7.09 5.71
C GLU A 11 -20.81 7.24 6.55
N ALA A 12 -19.71 6.61 6.12
CA ALA A 12 -18.41 6.75 6.75
C ALA A 12 -17.90 8.22 6.71
N ILE A 13 -18.05 8.90 5.58
CA ILE A 13 -17.70 10.32 5.44
C ILE A 13 -18.61 11.18 6.34
N ALA A 14 -19.92 10.92 6.35
CA ALA A 14 -20.85 11.65 7.20
C ALA A 14 -20.55 11.45 8.69
N MET A 15 -20.10 10.25 9.08
CA MET A 15 -19.65 9.98 10.45
C MET A 15 -18.42 10.80 10.81
N ALA A 16 -17.40 10.84 9.95
CA ALA A 16 -16.22 11.68 10.18
C ALA A 16 -16.57 13.16 10.32
N GLU A 17 -17.52 13.66 9.51
CA GLU A 17 -18.03 15.03 9.63
C GLU A 17 -18.73 15.27 10.98
N ARG A 18 -19.63 14.37 11.40
CA ARG A 18 -20.34 14.48 12.69
C ARG A 18 -19.40 14.45 13.89
N LEU A 19 -18.34 13.65 13.83
CA LEU A 19 -17.34 13.55 14.89
C LEU A 19 -16.37 14.74 14.91
N GLY A 20 -16.46 15.67 13.95
CA GLY A 20 -15.50 16.77 13.84
C GLY A 20 -14.08 16.30 13.52
N ALA A 21 -13.94 15.15 12.85
CA ALA A 21 -12.64 14.63 12.48
C ALA A 21 -11.94 15.59 11.50
N ARG A 22 -10.62 15.77 11.66
CA ARG A 22 -9.83 16.58 10.73
C ARG A 22 -9.43 15.83 9.47
N ARG A 23 -9.37 14.49 9.54
CA ARG A 23 -8.95 13.61 8.47
C ARG A 23 -9.71 12.29 8.53
N ILE A 24 -10.06 11.74 7.37
CA ILE A 24 -10.54 10.38 7.18
C ILE A 24 -9.70 9.72 6.10
N GLU A 25 -9.25 8.49 6.37
CA GLU A 25 -8.57 7.65 5.40
C GLU A 25 -9.57 6.65 4.81
N VAL A 26 -9.74 6.72 3.50
CA VAL A 26 -10.56 5.81 2.71
C VAL A 26 -9.62 4.93 1.90
N ALA A 27 -9.12 3.88 2.53
CA ALA A 27 -8.26 2.92 1.86
C ALA A 27 -9.07 1.78 1.24
N THR A 28 -8.93 1.55 -0.06
CA THR A 28 -9.39 0.29 -0.66
C THR A 28 -8.51 -0.86 -0.16
N VAL A 29 -9.11 -2.02 0.10
CA VAL A 29 -8.43 -3.22 0.59
C VAL A 29 -7.18 -3.51 -0.24
N GLN A 30 -6.06 -3.62 0.45
CA GLN A 30 -4.80 -4.05 -0.14
C GLN A 30 -4.71 -5.56 -0.04
N PHE A 31 -4.24 -6.19 -1.12
CA PHE A 31 -4.15 -7.64 -1.19
C PHE A 31 -2.77 -8.10 -0.75
N HIS A 32 -2.66 -8.50 0.51
CA HIS A 32 -1.48 -9.16 1.08
C HIS A 32 -1.93 -10.10 2.20
N GLY A 33 -1.14 -11.11 2.54
CA GLY A 33 -1.48 -12.09 3.58
C GLY A 33 -2.86 -12.72 3.34
N TRP A 34 -3.74 -12.69 4.35
CA TRP A 34 -5.08 -13.28 4.30
C TRP A 34 -5.99 -12.69 3.21
N ALA A 35 -5.80 -11.43 2.82
CA ALA A 35 -6.63 -10.80 1.79
C ALA A 35 -6.40 -11.42 0.40
N MET A 36 -5.18 -11.90 0.11
CA MET A 36 -4.82 -12.44 -1.20
C MET A 36 -5.60 -13.71 -1.59
N PRO A 37 -5.66 -14.78 -0.77
CA PRO A 37 -6.51 -15.93 -1.09
C PRO A 37 -8.00 -15.58 -1.12
N ASN A 38 -8.43 -14.52 -0.43
CA ASN A 38 -9.82 -14.05 -0.39
C ASN A 38 -10.14 -12.96 -1.44
N ARG A 39 -9.26 -12.78 -2.43
CA ARG A 39 -9.39 -11.72 -3.44
C ARG A 39 -10.71 -11.74 -4.18
N GLY A 40 -11.20 -12.92 -4.52
CA GLY A 40 -12.48 -13.10 -5.19
C GLY A 40 -13.66 -12.50 -4.43
N ALA A 41 -13.63 -12.51 -3.09
CA ALA A 41 -14.69 -11.96 -2.26
C ALA A 41 -14.50 -10.46 -1.94
N LEU A 42 -13.24 -10.00 -1.85
CA LEU A 42 -12.92 -8.68 -1.31
C LEU A 42 -12.71 -7.60 -2.39
N MET A 43 -12.33 -7.98 -3.62
CA MET A 43 -11.96 -7.01 -4.66
C MET A 43 -13.18 -6.23 -5.17
N PRO A 44 -13.23 -4.89 -5.02
CA PRO A 44 -14.33 -4.10 -5.56
C PRO A 44 -14.47 -4.28 -7.07
N THR A 45 -15.71 -4.25 -7.58
CA THR A 45 -15.94 -4.22 -9.03
C THR A 45 -15.46 -2.90 -9.64
N ARG A 46 -15.37 -2.83 -10.97
CA ARG A 46 -14.99 -1.59 -11.67
C ARG A 46 -16.00 -0.47 -11.40
N GLU A 47 -17.28 -0.82 -11.36
CA GLU A 47 -18.40 0.10 -11.09
C GLU A 47 -18.32 0.63 -9.66
N GLN A 48 -18.07 -0.24 -8.69
CA GLN A 48 -17.87 0.16 -7.29
C GLN A 48 -16.67 1.10 -7.13
N ALA A 49 -15.54 0.80 -7.79
CA ALA A 49 -14.36 1.65 -7.74
C ALA A 49 -14.61 3.03 -8.38
N LYS A 50 -15.31 3.07 -9.51
CA LYS A 50 -15.71 4.31 -10.18
C LYS A 50 -16.63 5.16 -9.29
N ALA A 51 -17.69 4.55 -8.76
CA ALA A 51 -18.65 5.24 -7.89
C ALA A 51 -17.97 5.78 -6.61
N ALA A 52 -17.08 5.02 -5.99
CA ALA A 52 -16.31 5.47 -4.84
C ALA A 52 -15.43 6.70 -5.18
N GLY A 53 -14.78 6.69 -6.35
CA GLY A 53 -14.01 7.84 -6.83
C GLY A 53 -14.87 9.10 -7.02
N GLU A 54 -16.07 8.96 -7.57
CA GLU A 54 -17.03 10.07 -7.74
C GLU A 54 -17.51 10.62 -6.39
N ILE A 55 -17.84 9.74 -5.45
CA ILE A 55 -18.26 10.11 -4.08
C ILE A 55 -17.13 10.88 -3.37
N VAL A 56 -15.90 10.37 -3.40
CA VAL A 56 -14.74 11.03 -2.79
C VAL A 56 -14.50 12.40 -3.41
N LYS A 57 -14.57 12.50 -4.75
CA LYS A 57 -14.39 13.77 -5.46
C LYS A 57 -15.42 14.81 -5.01
N ALA A 58 -16.69 14.43 -4.95
CA ALA A 58 -17.76 15.32 -4.51
C ALA A 58 -17.60 15.72 -3.02
N ALA A 59 -17.23 14.77 -2.16
CA ALA A 59 -17.04 15.03 -0.73
C ALA A 59 -15.84 15.94 -0.45
N ARG A 60 -14.72 15.78 -1.18
CA ARG A 60 -13.55 16.66 -1.06
C ARG A 60 -13.88 18.12 -1.37
N GLU A 61 -14.71 18.36 -2.39
CA GLU A 61 -15.16 19.71 -2.73
C GLU A 61 -16.09 20.27 -1.65
N ARG A 62 -17.12 19.50 -1.27
CA ARG A 62 -18.10 19.90 -0.25
C ARG A 62 -17.48 20.19 1.12
N LEU A 63 -16.42 19.47 1.49
CA LEU A 63 -15.81 19.51 2.83
C LEU A 63 -14.45 20.19 2.86
N LYS A 64 -14.11 20.95 1.82
CA LYS A 64 -12.87 21.70 1.73
C LYS A 64 -12.67 22.60 2.95
N GLY A 65 -11.50 22.51 3.57
CA GLY A 65 -11.16 23.25 4.80
C GLY A 65 -11.76 22.69 6.09
N ARG A 66 -12.65 21.69 6.03
CA ARG A 66 -13.31 21.08 7.20
C ARG A 66 -12.83 19.65 7.47
N LEU A 67 -12.74 18.82 6.42
CA LEU A 67 -12.31 17.43 6.51
C LEU A 67 -11.34 17.10 5.36
N VAL A 68 -10.16 16.57 5.68
CA VAL A 68 -9.24 16.00 4.70
C VAL A 68 -9.65 14.56 4.41
N ILE A 69 -9.82 14.22 3.13
CA ILE A 69 -10.14 12.85 2.71
C ILE A 69 -8.95 12.28 1.94
N ASP A 70 -8.20 11.38 2.56
CA ASP A 70 -7.15 10.62 1.87
C ASP A 70 -7.77 9.36 1.29
N TYR A 71 -7.69 9.22 -0.03
CA TYR A 71 -8.33 8.13 -0.74
C TYR A 71 -7.29 7.29 -1.47
N VAL A 72 -7.28 6.00 -1.17
CA VAL A 72 -6.48 5.00 -1.88
C VAL A 72 -7.42 4.20 -2.78
N PRO A 73 -7.36 4.39 -4.11
CA PRO A 73 -8.26 3.73 -5.06
C PRO A 73 -7.98 2.23 -5.19
N ALA A 74 -8.88 1.53 -5.89
CA ALA A 74 -8.72 0.13 -6.24
C ALA A 74 -7.67 -0.03 -7.37
N ASP A 75 -6.38 -0.05 -7.02
CA ASP A 75 -5.27 -0.07 -7.99
C ASP A 75 -5.29 -1.27 -8.95
N TYR A 76 -5.99 -2.35 -8.60
CA TYR A 76 -6.14 -3.53 -9.45
C TYR A 76 -6.90 -3.30 -10.77
N HIS A 77 -7.57 -2.15 -10.91
CA HIS A 77 -8.20 -1.74 -12.16
C HIS A 77 -7.30 -0.81 -13.01
N ALA A 78 -6.11 -0.44 -12.52
CA ALA A 78 -5.16 0.41 -13.22
C ALA A 78 -4.36 -0.36 -14.28
N ARG A 79 -3.84 0.38 -15.28
CA ARG A 79 -2.99 -0.18 -16.34
C ARG A 79 -1.57 -0.51 -15.86
N PHE A 80 -1.04 0.32 -14.96
CA PHE A 80 0.31 0.19 -14.41
C PHE A 80 0.24 0.23 -12.89
N PRO A 81 1.15 -0.47 -12.19
CA PRO A 81 1.21 -0.41 -10.74
C PRO A 81 1.71 0.97 -10.28
N LYS A 82 1.45 1.27 -9.00
CA LYS A 82 2.08 2.39 -8.28
C LYS A 82 3.30 1.89 -7.50
N PRO A 83 4.28 2.76 -7.19
CA PRO A 83 5.37 2.38 -6.29
C PRO A 83 4.83 2.07 -4.90
N CYS A 84 4.91 0.80 -4.48
CA CYS A 84 4.45 0.36 -3.16
C CYS A 84 5.30 1.04 -2.07
N MET A 85 4.67 1.85 -1.23
CA MET A 85 5.36 2.67 -0.21
C MET A 85 6.54 3.51 -0.78
N GLY A 86 6.43 3.94 -2.04
CA GLY A 86 7.49 4.70 -2.73
C GLY A 86 8.66 3.85 -3.22
N GLY A 87 8.56 2.51 -3.18
CA GLY A 87 9.64 1.58 -3.53
C GLY A 87 10.09 0.72 -2.34
N TRP A 88 10.65 -0.45 -2.63
CA TRP A 88 11.10 -1.37 -1.58
C TRP A 88 12.24 -0.74 -0.76
N GLY A 89 12.03 -0.63 0.55
CA GLY A 89 13.03 -0.08 1.47
C GLY A 89 13.46 1.35 1.12
N SER A 90 12.55 2.19 0.57
CA SER A 90 12.87 3.58 0.21
C SER A 90 12.38 4.61 1.24
N THR A 91 11.17 4.40 1.79
CA THR A 91 10.50 5.43 2.61
C THR A 91 10.36 5.07 4.09
N GLY A 92 10.12 3.80 4.41
CA GLY A 92 9.71 3.40 5.75
C GLY A 92 10.27 2.06 6.20
N ILE A 93 10.30 1.89 7.51
CA ILE A 93 10.74 0.69 8.21
C ILE A 93 9.58 0.20 9.08
N ASN A 94 9.38 -1.11 9.14
CA ASN A 94 8.54 -1.73 10.15
C ASN A 94 9.43 -2.54 11.11
N VAL A 95 9.20 -2.40 12.42
CA VAL A 95 9.84 -3.24 13.44
C VAL A 95 8.76 -4.05 14.11
N ASN A 96 8.78 -5.36 13.93
CA ASN A 96 7.78 -6.24 14.53
C ASN A 96 8.04 -6.42 16.05
N PRO A 97 7.10 -7.01 16.82
CA PRO A 97 7.27 -7.19 18.27
C PRO A 97 8.47 -8.06 18.68
N GLU A 98 8.99 -8.92 17.80
CA GLU A 98 10.23 -9.67 18.04
C GLU A 98 11.49 -8.82 17.80
N GLY A 99 11.34 -7.59 17.32
CA GLY A 99 12.43 -6.67 16.98
C GLY A 99 12.96 -6.85 15.56
N ARG A 100 12.37 -7.70 14.71
CA ARG A 100 12.79 -7.85 13.32
C ARG A 100 12.47 -6.60 12.53
N VAL A 101 13.41 -6.16 11.70
CA VAL A 101 13.32 -4.96 10.87
C VAL A 101 12.94 -5.35 9.45
N LEU A 102 11.82 -4.82 8.97
CA LEU A 102 11.18 -5.22 7.71
C LEU A 102 11.09 -4.02 6.75
N PRO A 103 11.34 -4.23 5.44
CA PRO A 103 11.15 -3.18 4.42
C PRO A 103 9.70 -2.77 4.19
N CYS A 104 8.76 -3.65 4.53
CA CYS A 104 7.33 -3.37 4.56
C CYS A 104 6.61 -4.35 5.51
N HIS A 105 5.37 -4.06 5.90
CA HIS A 105 4.60 -4.89 6.84
C HIS A 105 4.42 -6.34 6.36
N ALA A 106 4.35 -6.58 5.05
CA ALA A 106 4.13 -7.90 4.48
C ALA A 106 5.42 -8.58 3.99
N ALA A 107 6.61 -8.05 4.31
CA ALA A 107 7.87 -8.56 3.76
C ALA A 107 8.12 -10.03 4.12
N GLU A 108 7.69 -10.48 5.30
CA GLU A 108 7.85 -11.87 5.77
C GLU A 108 7.02 -12.89 4.96
N THR A 109 6.12 -12.46 4.07
CA THR A 109 5.44 -13.38 3.15
C THR A 109 6.34 -13.83 2.00
N ILE A 110 7.47 -13.15 1.77
CA ILE A 110 8.39 -13.46 0.68
C ILE A 110 9.40 -14.51 1.18
N PRO A 111 9.41 -15.73 0.61
CA PRO A 111 10.34 -16.76 1.02
C PRO A 111 11.78 -16.38 0.67
N GLY A 112 12.73 -16.79 1.51
CA GLY A 112 14.16 -16.59 1.27
C GLY A 112 14.73 -15.23 1.70
N LEU A 113 13.93 -14.31 2.22
CA LEU A 113 14.43 -13.08 2.83
C LEU A 113 14.97 -13.34 4.25
N ALA A 114 16.10 -12.72 4.56
CA ALA A 114 16.71 -12.72 5.89
C ALA A 114 16.50 -11.36 6.57
N PHE A 115 15.88 -11.37 7.75
CA PHE A 115 15.57 -10.16 8.51
C PHE A 115 16.46 -10.04 9.74
N GLU A 116 17.02 -8.85 9.94
CA GLU A 116 17.87 -8.53 11.08
C GLU A 116 17.05 -7.88 12.20
N ARG A 117 17.58 -7.87 13.42
CA ARG A 117 16.87 -7.40 14.62
C ARG A 117 17.48 -6.13 15.19
N VAL A 118 16.62 -5.25 15.68
CA VAL A 118 17.06 -4.11 16.50
C VAL A 118 17.70 -4.63 17.79
N GLY A 119 18.79 -3.99 18.22
CA GLY A 119 19.57 -4.39 19.39
C GLY A 119 20.74 -5.34 19.06
N GLU A 120 20.67 -6.09 17.96
CA GLU A 120 21.79 -6.89 17.45
C GLU A 120 22.68 -6.10 16.49
N ARG A 121 22.07 -5.24 15.66
CA ARG A 121 22.77 -4.28 14.80
C ARG A 121 22.15 -2.88 14.87
N PRO A 122 22.93 -1.82 14.59
CA PRO A 122 22.40 -0.47 14.46
C PRO A 122 21.33 -0.39 13.37
N LEU A 123 20.21 0.27 13.67
CA LEU A 123 19.08 0.38 12.73
C LEU A 123 19.49 1.01 11.38
N ALA A 124 20.40 1.98 11.40
CA ALA A 124 20.93 2.59 10.18
C ALA A 124 21.69 1.57 9.31
N GLU A 125 22.43 0.66 9.92
CA GLU A 125 23.15 -0.38 9.19
C GLU A 125 22.17 -1.38 8.56
N ILE A 126 21.15 -1.82 9.30
CA ILE A 126 20.09 -2.68 8.78
C ILE A 126 19.35 -2.00 7.62
N TRP A 127 19.06 -0.70 7.74
CA TRP A 127 18.40 0.06 6.69
C TRP A 127 19.23 0.13 5.41
N PHE A 128 20.52 0.46 5.50
CA PHE A 128 21.35 0.68 4.31
C PHE A 128 21.94 -0.61 3.73
N ARG A 129 22.24 -1.61 4.57
CA ARG A 129 23.02 -2.82 4.21
C ARG A 129 22.37 -4.13 4.66
N GLY A 130 21.15 -4.08 5.19
CA GLY A 130 20.45 -5.29 5.61
C GLY A 130 20.01 -6.11 4.40
N PRO A 131 20.18 -7.44 4.42
CA PRO A 131 19.93 -8.29 3.25
C PRO A 131 18.47 -8.21 2.76
N ALA A 132 17.48 -8.16 3.66
CA ALA A 132 16.09 -7.94 3.28
C ALA A 132 15.86 -6.58 2.58
N PHE A 133 16.56 -5.53 2.99
CA PHE A 133 16.42 -4.20 2.39
C PHE A 133 17.07 -4.14 1.01
N GLU A 134 18.25 -4.72 0.85
CA GLU A 134 18.97 -4.73 -0.43
C GLU A 134 18.31 -5.63 -1.48
N ALA A 135 17.61 -6.71 -1.08
CA ALA A 135 17.06 -7.72 -1.97
C ALA A 135 16.27 -7.17 -3.17
N PHE A 136 15.46 -6.12 -2.95
CA PHE A 136 14.65 -5.48 -3.99
C PHE A 136 14.80 -3.95 -4.05
N ARG A 137 15.87 -3.39 -3.47
CA ARG A 137 16.14 -1.96 -3.57
C ARG A 137 16.71 -1.64 -4.97
N GLY A 138 16.30 -0.51 -5.53
CA GLY A 138 16.69 -0.12 -6.90
C GLY A 138 16.05 -1.01 -7.96
N THR A 139 16.77 -1.24 -9.06
CA THR A 139 16.24 -1.91 -10.26
C THR A 139 17.02 -3.17 -10.68
N ASP A 140 18.16 -3.46 -10.07
CA ASP A 140 19.09 -4.50 -10.56
C ASP A 140 18.53 -5.93 -10.41
N TRP A 141 17.65 -6.14 -9.44
CA TRP A 141 16.96 -7.40 -9.19
C TRP A 141 15.87 -7.71 -10.23
N MET A 142 15.44 -6.71 -11.01
CA MET A 142 14.27 -6.83 -11.87
C MET A 142 14.48 -7.87 -12.98
N GLN A 143 13.40 -8.59 -13.30
CA GLN A 143 13.31 -9.50 -14.43
C GLN A 143 12.56 -8.82 -15.59
N GLU A 144 12.62 -9.40 -16.79
CA GLU A 144 11.77 -8.95 -17.90
C GLU A 144 10.28 -9.19 -17.58
N PRO A 145 9.37 -8.28 -17.98
CA PRO A 145 9.59 -7.10 -18.82
C PRO A 145 10.07 -5.86 -18.03
N CYS A 146 10.11 -5.91 -16.70
CA CYS A 146 10.42 -4.75 -15.86
C CYS A 146 11.85 -4.25 -16.05
N ARG A 147 12.82 -5.16 -16.26
CA ARG A 147 14.23 -4.83 -16.46
C ARG A 147 14.45 -3.90 -17.65
N SER A 148 13.77 -4.12 -18.78
CA SER A 148 13.85 -3.25 -19.97
C SER A 148 12.76 -2.16 -20.04
N CYS A 149 11.87 -2.07 -19.04
CA CYS A 149 10.77 -1.12 -19.04
C CYS A 149 11.21 0.29 -18.65
N GLU A 150 10.76 1.29 -19.41
CA GLU A 150 10.99 2.73 -19.13
C GLU A 150 10.42 3.18 -17.77
N ARG A 151 9.47 2.44 -17.21
CA ARG A 151 8.81 2.77 -15.93
C ARG A 151 9.48 2.20 -14.69
N ARG A 152 10.57 1.44 -14.86
CA ARG A 152 11.21 0.69 -13.76
C ARG A 152 11.65 1.57 -12.57
N GLU A 153 12.00 2.83 -12.82
CA GLU A 153 12.37 3.81 -11.77
C GLU A 153 11.18 4.67 -11.29
N ILE A 154 9.99 4.50 -11.89
CA ILE A 154 8.77 5.23 -11.54
C ILE A 154 7.94 4.40 -10.55
N ASP A 155 7.68 3.14 -10.89
CA ASP A 155 6.82 2.26 -10.10
C ASP A 155 7.57 1.13 -9.40
N PHE A 156 8.87 0.98 -9.66
CA PHE A 156 9.73 -0.07 -9.07
C PHE A 156 9.16 -1.48 -9.24
N GLY A 157 8.43 -1.71 -10.35
CA GLY A 157 7.75 -2.97 -10.63
C GLY A 157 6.48 -3.20 -9.80
N GLY A 158 6.08 -2.25 -8.95
CA GLY A 158 4.95 -2.38 -8.04
C GLY A 158 5.26 -3.13 -6.74
N CYS A 159 4.24 -3.64 -6.07
CA CYS A 159 4.37 -4.32 -4.77
C CYS A 159 5.04 -5.69 -4.87
N ARG A 160 6.14 -5.91 -4.14
CA ARG A 160 6.85 -7.20 -4.10
C ARG A 160 6.04 -8.31 -3.44
N CYS A 161 5.23 -7.98 -2.43
CA CYS A 161 4.37 -8.95 -1.74
C CYS A 161 3.15 -9.41 -2.56
N GLN A 162 2.90 -8.78 -3.72
CA GLN A 162 1.82 -9.12 -4.65
C GLN A 162 2.34 -9.66 -5.99
N ALA A 163 3.66 -9.68 -6.18
CA ALA A 163 4.31 -10.04 -7.43
C ALA A 163 4.39 -11.55 -7.62
#